data_AF-A0A1E2WHM1-F1
#
_entry.id   AF-A0A1E2WHM1-F1
#
_cell.length_a   1.000
_cell.length_b   1.000
_cell.length_c   1.000
_cell.angle_alpha   90.00
_cell.angle_beta   90.00
_cell.angle_gamma   90.00
#
_symmetry.space_group_name_H-M   'P 1'
#
loop_
_entity.id
_entity.type
_entity.pdbx_description
1 polymer ?
#
loop_
_entity_poly.entity_id
_entity_poly.type
_entity_poly.pdbx_seq_one_letter_code
_entity_poly.pdbx_strand_id
1 'polypeptide(L)' 'MSLKEIIRLAKQLSTVDKIRLIQQIAPDIERELTDKLSNFPRQSLWGLCADLGNAPSTQEIDVARSEEWANFPREDI' A
#
# COMPACT_ATOMS: atom_id res chain seq x y z
N MET A 1 -14.59 -14.00 -28.84
CA MET A 1 -14.30 -12.56 -28.95
C MET A 1 -12.82 -12.38 -28.64
N SER A 2 -12.04 -11.78 -29.54
CA SER A 2 -10.60 -11.55 -29.36
C SER A 2 -10.33 -10.17 -28.75
N LEU A 3 -9.20 -10.01 -28.05
CA LEU A 3 -8.77 -8.71 -27.52
C LEU A 3 -8.69 -7.62 -28.60
N LYS A 4 -8.24 -7.98 -29.80
CA LYS A 4 -8.17 -7.07 -30.95
C LYS A 4 -9.54 -6.54 -31.35
N GLU A 5 -10.56 -7.40 -31.35
CA GLU A 5 -11.94 -7.00 -31.64
C GLU A 5 -12.50 -6.07 -30.56
N ILE A 6 -12.23 -6.36 -29.28
CA ILE A 6 -12.66 -5.53 -28.15
C ILE A 6 -12.02 -4.14 -28.22
N ILE A 7 -10.72 -4.06 -28.49
CA ILE A 7 -10.02 -2.79 -28.65
C ILE A 7 -10.62 -1.99 -29.82
N ARG A 8 -10.94 -2.66 -30.94
CA ARG A 8 -11.58 -2.01 -32.09
C ARG A 8 -12.94 -1.40 -31.71
N LEU A 9 -13.76 -2.11 -30.94
CA LEU A 9 -15.05 -1.63 -30.46
C LEU A 9 -14.90 -0.50 -29.44
N ALA A 10 -14.01 -0.64 -28.46
CA ALA A 10 -13.75 0.39 -27.45
C ALA A 10 -13.23 1.70 -28.09
N LYS A 11 -12.49 1.62 -29.20
CA LYS A 11 -12.04 2.81 -29.95
C LYS A 11 -13.18 3.61 -30.57
N GLN A 12 -14.31 2.97 -30.89
CA GLN A 12 -15.50 3.61 -31.48
C GLN A 12 -16.33 4.38 -30.44
N LEU A 13 -16.09 4.17 -29.15
CA LEU A 13 -16.78 4.90 -28.08
C LEU A 13 -16.42 6.38 -28.05
N SER A 14 -17.35 7.20 -27.55
CA SER A 14 -17.08 8.58 -27.19
C SER A 14 -16.00 8.66 -26.10
N THR A 15 -15.33 9.81 -25.96
CA THR A 15 -14.33 10.01 -24.90
C THR A 15 -14.92 9.77 -23.50
N VAL A 16 -16.15 10.21 -23.26
CA VAL A 16 -16.84 10.02 -21.98
C VAL A 16 -17.10 8.53 -21.72
N ASP A 17 -17.55 7.78 -22.73
CA ASP A 17 -17.84 6.36 -22.56
C ASP A 17 -16.57 5.51 -22.43
N LYS A 18 -15.44 5.93 -23.03
CA LYS A 18 -14.13 5.33 -22.75
C LYS A 18 -13.74 5.48 -21.28
N ILE A 19 -13.96 6.64 -20.69
CA ILE A 19 -13.70 6.87 -19.26
C ILE A 19 -14.60 5.98 -18.40
N ARG A 20 -15.91 5.91 -18.72
CA ARG A 20 -16.86 5.02 -18.02
C ARG A 20 -16.46 3.55 -18.09
N LEU A 21 -16.02 3.10 -19.26
CA LEU A 21 -15.52 1.73 -19.46
C LEU A 21 -14.31 1.44 -18.56
N ILE A 22 -13.36 2.36 -18.49
CA ILE A 22 -12.19 2.24 -17.60
C ILE A 22 -12.64 2.19 -16.14
N GLN A 23 -13.54 3.09 -15.72
CA GLN A 23 -14.06 3.13 -14.35
C GLN A 23 -14.77 1.84 -13.93
N GLN A 24 -15.45 1.16 -14.86
CA GLN A 24 -16.12 -0.11 -14.57
C GLN A 24 -15.15 -1.29 -14.50
N ILE A 25 -14.13 -1.34 -15.37
CA ILE A 25 -13.23 -2.49 -15.47
C ILE A 25 -12.05 -2.40 -14.48
N ALA A 26 -11.57 -1.19 -14.16
CA ALA A 26 -10.41 -1.02 -13.30
C ALA A 26 -10.53 -1.71 -11.92
N PRO A 27 -11.67 -1.62 -11.20
CA PRO A 27 -11.82 -2.29 -9.90
C PRO A 27 -11.72 -3.82 -9.97
N ASP A 28 -12.20 -4.42 -11.06
CA ASP A 28 -12.12 -5.87 -11.25
C ASP A 28 -10.67 -6.30 -11.49
N ILE A 29 -9.91 -5.51 -12.27
CA ILE A 29 -8.46 -5.72 -12.46
C ILE A 29 -7.72 -5.62 -11.12
N GLU A 30 -8.02 -4.61 -10.30
CA GLU A 30 -7.38 -4.41 -8.99
C GLU A 30 -7.63 -5.60 -8.05
N ARG A 31 -8.86 -6.13 -8.03
CA ARG A 31 -9.21 -7.33 -7.26
C ARG A 31 -8.44 -8.55 -7.74
N GLU A 32 -8.45 -8.82 -9.03
CA GLU A 32 -7.71 -9.96 -9.60
C GLU A 32 -6.20 -9.89 -9.32
N LEU A 33 -5.62 -8.68 -9.34
CA LEU A 33 -4.22 -8.48 -9.00
C LEU A 33 -3.97 -8.68 -7.50
N THR A 34 -4.86 -8.18 -6.64
CA THR A 34 -4.76 -8.35 -5.18
C THR A 34 -4.87 -9.82 -4.79
N ASP A 35 -5.81 -10.55 -5.39
CA ASP A 35 -6.00 -11.98 -5.16
C ASP A 35 -4.78 -12.78 -5.64
N LYS A 36 -4.20 -12.42 -6.80
CA LYS A 36 -2.94 -13.01 -7.26
C LYS A 36 -1.77 -12.70 -6.33
N LEU A 37 -1.71 -11.50 -5.75
CA LEU A 37 -0.69 -11.13 -4.77
C LEU A 37 -0.86 -11.88 -3.45
N SER A 38 -2.10 -12.24 -3.08
CA SER A 38 -2.39 -13.03 -1.89
C SER A 38 -1.93 -14.49 -1.98
N ASN A 39 -1.71 -15.00 -3.20
CA ASN A 39 -1.21 -16.35 -3.44
C ASN A 39 0.32 -16.49 -3.26
N PHE A 40 1.04 -15.39 -3.06
CA PHE A 40 2.44 -15.50 -2.65
C PHE A 40 2.50 -15.84 -1.16
N PRO A 41 3.32 -16.82 -0.76
CA PRO A 41 3.53 -17.10 0.65
C PRO A 41 4.02 -15.81 1.33
N ARG A 42 3.22 -15.28 2.28
CA ARG A 42 3.61 -14.09 3.03
C ARG A 42 4.87 -14.43 3.80
N GLN A 43 5.93 -13.65 3.60
CA GLN A 43 7.10 -13.74 4.44
C GLN A 43 6.72 -13.34 5.87
N SER A 44 7.15 -14.14 6.84
CA SER A 44 6.98 -13.79 8.24
C SER A 44 7.77 -12.52 8.54
N LEU A 45 7.15 -11.55 9.22
CA LEU A 45 7.86 -10.39 9.76
C LEU A 45 8.68 -10.75 11.01
N TRP A 46 8.54 -11.98 11.52
CA TRP A 46 9.33 -12.46 12.64
C TRP A 46 10.82 -12.47 12.27
N GLY A 47 11.63 -11.76 13.06
CA GLY A 47 13.07 -11.64 12.84
C GLY A 47 13.48 -10.52 11.88
N LEU A 48 12.54 -9.70 11.38
CA LEU A 48 12.85 -8.57 10.50
C LEU A 48 13.87 -7.59 11.11
N CYS A 49 13.86 -7.46 12.44
CA CYS A 49 14.77 -6.58 13.19
C CYS A 49 15.84 -7.36 13.97
N ALA A 50 16.11 -8.63 13.62
CA ALA A 50 17.08 -9.44 14.35
C ALA A 50 18.51 -8.90 14.26
N ASP A 51 18.81 -8.16 13.19
CA ASP A 51 20.06 -7.43 12.95
C ASP A 51 20.24 -6.22 13.88
N LEU A 52 19.15 -5.65 14.40
CA LEU A 52 19.17 -4.54 15.36
C LEU A 52 19.54 -4.99 16.78
N GLY A 53 19.71 -6.30 17.00
CA GLY A 53 20.07 -6.87 18.29
C GLY A 53 18.89 -6.96 19.25
N ASN A 54 19.18 -6.88 20.56
CA ASN A 54 18.14 -6.96 21.57
C ASN A 54 17.26 -5.71 21.53
N ALA A 55 15.94 -5.91 21.62
CA ALA A 55 15.02 -4.81 21.81
C ALA A 55 15.37 -4.05 23.11
N PRO A 56 15.27 -2.71 23.11
CA PRO A 56 15.51 -1.92 24.30
C PRO A 56 14.51 -2.30 25.41
N SER A 57 14.98 -2.21 26.65
CA SER A 57 14.17 -2.35 27.86
C SER A 57 13.14 -1.22 27.95
N THR A 58 12.09 -1.43 28.77
CA THR A 58 11.09 -0.39 29.03
C THR A 58 11.73 0.89 29.58
N GLN A 59 12.73 0.76 30.46
CA GLN A 59 13.44 1.91 31.03
C GLN A 59 14.20 2.71 29.96
N GLU A 60 14.90 2.03 29.05
CA GLU A 60 15.63 2.69 27.95
C GLU A 60 14.67 3.43 27.01
N ILE A 61 13.51 2.84 26.72
CA ILE A 61 12.46 3.48 25.90
C ILE A 61 11.92 4.73 26.60
N ASP A 62 11.66 4.68 27.91
CA ASP A 62 11.11 5.81 28.65
C ASP A 62 12.11 6.98 28.75
N VAL A 63 13.40 6.68 28.94
CA VAL A 63 14.47 7.69 28.92
C VAL A 63 14.55 8.35 27.54
N ALA A 64 14.69 7.56 26.47
CA ALA A 64 14.77 8.10 25.11
C ALA A 64 13.53 8.94 24.76
N ARG A 65 12.33 8.51 25.16
CA ARG A 65 11.10 9.28 24.97
C ARG A 65 11.18 10.63 25.69
N SER A 66 11.62 10.65 26.94
CA SER A 66 11.76 11.89 27.71
C SER A 66 12.78 12.85 27.09
N GLU A 67 13.90 12.34 26.59
CA GLU A 67 14.95 13.14 25.96
C GLU A 67 14.46 13.80 24.66
N GLU A 68 13.81 13.02 23.79
CA GLU A 68 13.26 13.52 22.52
C GLU A 68 12.17 14.58 22.76
N TRP A 69 11.29 14.34 23.74
CA TRP A 69 10.17 15.25 24.03
C TRP A 69 10.57 16.49 24.83
N ALA A 70 11.74 16.47 25.51
CA ALA A 70 12.24 17.63 26.26
C ALA A 70 12.57 18.83 25.35
N ASN A 71 12.95 18.56 24.10
CA ASN A 71 13.31 19.58 23.11
C ASN A 71 12.21 19.84 22.08
N PHE A 72 11.01 19.28 22.28
CA PHE A 72 9.91 19.48 21.35
C PHE A 72 9.37 20.92 21.48
N PRO A 73 9.35 21.71 20.40
CA PRO A 73 8.88 23.09 20.47
C PRO A 73 7.41 23.12 20.89
N ARG A 74 7.13 23.76 22.02
CA ARG A 74 5.76 24.05 22.47
C ARG A 74 5.34 25.40 21.93
N GLU A 75 4.81 25.40 20.71
CA GLU A 75 4.28 26.60 20.05
C GLU A 75 2.90 27.02 20.60
N ASP A 76 2.41 26.36 21.65
CA ASP A 76 1.05 26.46 22.18
C ASP A 76 0.95 26.95 23.65
N ILE A 77 2.00 27.58 24.20
CA ILE A 77 1.95 28.29 25.50
C ILE A 77 2.03 29.80 25.29
#